data_AF-A0A9D7EM04-F1
#
_entry.id   AF-A0A9D7EM04-F1
#
_cell.length_a   1.000
_cell.length_b   1.000
_cell.length_c   1.000
_cell.angle_alpha   90.00
_cell.angle_beta   90.00
_cell.angle_gamma   90.00
#
_symmetry.space_group_name_H-M   'P 1'
#
loop_
_entity.id
_entity.type
_entity.pdbx_description
1 polymer ?
#
loop_
_entity_poly.entity_id
_entity_poly.type
_entity_poly.pdbx_seq_one_letter_code
_entity_poly.pdbx_strand_id
1 'polypeptide(L)'
;MNTETQVGLPEGSVKLSCEYAITSVEVTSGEITEVLALEPSRHFAKGDQVIPKNPARSTIVRFHHLWALHTEPQIGDALELSNAHVRQLRVLLEPRIAAIELIRRRRVRTNFQVWIKPMGGG
;
A
#
# COMPACT_ATOMS: atom_id res chain seq x y z
N MET A 1 19.57 37.23 -3.07
CA MET A 1 19.90 35.87 -2.59
C MET A 1 18.78 35.46 -1.66
N ASN A 2 17.93 34.52 -2.07
CA ASN A 2 16.88 33.98 -1.22
C ASN A 2 17.45 32.78 -0.47
N THR A 3 17.61 32.92 0.85
CA THR A 3 17.93 31.81 1.75
C THR A 3 16.64 31.01 1.99
N GLU A 4 16.52 29.87 1.31
CA GLU A 4 15.57 28.83 1.70
C GLU A 4 15.86 28.45 3.16
N THR A 5 14.95 28.82 4.04
CA THR A 5 14.97 28.36 5.43
C THR A 5 14.61 26.89 5.38
N GLN A 6 15.59 26.00 5.62
CA GLN A 6 15.29 24.61 5.92
C GLN A 6 14.46 24.60 7.21
N VAL A 7 13.15 24.49 7.07
CA VAL A 7 12.25 24.24 8.18
C VAL A 7 12.59 22.83 8.67
N GLY A 8 13.33 22.75 9.78
CA GLY A 8 13.61 21.49 10.46
C GLY A 8 12.28 20.84 10.83
N LEU A 9 12.17 19.53 10.59
CA LEU A 9 11.01 18.77 11.01
C LEU A 9 10.93 18.78 12.55
N PRO A 10 9.73 18.90 13.14
CA PRO A 10 9.56 18.81 14.59
C PRO A 10 10.19 17.53 15.15
N GLU A 11 10.82 17.62 16.32
CA GLU A 11 11.27 16.45 17.08
C GLU A 11 10.09 15.51 17.32
N GLY A 12 10.28 14.20 17.07
CA GLY A 12 9.20 13.21 17.16
C GLY A 12 8.33 13.07 15.90
N SER A 13 8.65 13.77 14.80
CA SER A 13 7.97 13.57 13.52
C SER A 13 8.07 12.12 13.04
N VAL A 14 6.98 11.59 12.50
CA VAL A 14 6.96 10.28 11.86
C VAL A 14 6.55 10.41 10.40
N LYS A 15 7.05 9.50 9.58
CA LYS A 15 6.54 9.25 8.24
C LYS A 15 5.58 8.07 8.30
N LEU A 16 4.31 8.29 7.97
CA LEU A 16 3.28 7.27 7.98
C LEU A 16 2.88 6.88 6.56
N SER A 17 2.61 5.59 6.35
CA SER A 17 2.06 5.05 5.11
C SER A 17 1.10 3.91 5.42
N CYS A 18 0.01 3.78 4.66
CA CYS A 18 -0.94 2.68 4.76
C CYS A 18 -1.09 1.94 3.43
N GLU A 19 -1.30 0.64 3.49
CA GLU A 19 -1.64 -0.20 2.33
C GLU A 19 -2.82 -1.10 2.64
N TYR A 20 -3.74 -1.21 1.69
CA TYR A 20 -4.74 -2.26 1.63
C TYR A 20 -4.40 -3.18 0.46
N ALA A 21 -4.22 -4.47 0.73
CA ALA A 21 -3.80 -5.45 -0.26
C ALA A 21 -4.76 -6.63 -0.33
N ILE A 22 -5.00 -7.11 -1.54
CA ILE A 22 -5.69 -8.36 -1.84
C ILE A 22 -4.68 -9.30 -2.50
N THR A 23 -4.56 -10.51 -1.95
CA THR A 23 -3.74 -11.58 -2.51
C THR A 23 -4.62 -12.77 -2.85
N SER A 24 -4.34 -13.41 -3.98
CA SER A 24 -5.11 -14.57 -4.43
C SER A 24 -4.25 -15.49 -5.28
N VAL A 25 -4.57 -16.79 -5.27
CA VAL A 25 -3.93 -17.77 -6.17
C VAL A 25 -4.68 -17.90 -7.50
N GLU A 26 -5.95 -17.49 -7.52
CA GLU A 26 -6.88 -17.72 -8.64
C GLU A 26 -7.43 -16.42 -9.23
N VAL A 27 -7.68 -15.42 -8.39
CA VAL A 27 -8.24 -14.13 -8.82
C VAL A 27 -7.09 -13.22 -9.22
N THR A 28 -7.06 -12.82 -10.48
CA THR A 28 -6.02 -11.96 -11.03
C THR A 28 -6.14 -10.54 -10.50
N SER A 29 -5.05 -9.77 -10.56
CA SER A 29 -5.10 -8.34 -10.24
C SER A 29 -5.99 -7.56 -11.21
N GLY A 30 -6.09 -7.97 -12.48
CA GLY A 30 -7.00 -7.39 -13.46
C GLY A 30 -8.48 -7.56 -13.06
N GLU A 31 -8.89 -8.78 -12.70
CA GLU A 31 -10.26 -9.03 -12.20
C GLU A 31 -10.58 -8.20 -10.94
N ILE A 32 -9.60 -8.03 -10.04
CA ILE A 32 -9.78 -7.20 -8.85
C ILE A 32 -9.96 -5.72 -9.24
N THR A 33 -9.13 -5.22 -10.17
CA THR A 33 -9.26 -3.85 -10.71
C THR A 33 -10.63 -3.62 -11.34
N GLU A 34 -11.12 -4.56 -12.15
CA GLU A 34 -12.43 -4.48 -12.81
C GLU A 34 -13.57 -4.43 -11.79
N VAL A 35 -13.56 -5.35 -10.81
CA VAL A 35 -14.62 -5.44 -9.81
C VAL A 35 -14.60 -4.25 -8.83
N LEU A 36 -13.42 -3.78 -8.46
CA LEU A 36 -13.31 -2.63 -7.56
C LEU A 36 -13.39 -1.29 -8.29
N ALA A 37 -13.23 -1.24 -9.61
CA ALA A 37 -13.09 0.00 -10.36
C ALA A 37 -12.11 0.97 -9.68
N LEU A 38 -10.92 0.46 -9.36
CA LEU A 38 -9.81 1.20 -8.74
C LEU A 38 -8.49 0.73 -9.34
N GLU A 39 -7.64 1.69 -9.67
CA GLU A 39 -6.28 1.40 -10.09
C GLU A 39 -5.40 1.06 -8.87
N PRO A 40 -4.68 -0.07 -8.89
CA PRO A 40 -3.75 -0.41 -7.83
C PRO A 40 -2.51 0.48 -7.90
N SER A 41 -1.99 0.88 -6.74
CA SER A 41 -0.65 1.48 -6.66
C SER A 41 0.46 0.47 -6.91
N ARG A 42 0.17 -0.82 -6.67
CA ARG A 42 1.07 -1.94 -6.96
C ARG A 42 0.28 -3.20 -7.24
N HIS A 43 0.68 -3.93 -8.27
CA HIS A 43 0.14 -5.25 -8.56
C HIS A 43 1.22 -6.16 -9.18
N PHE A 44 0.98 -7.46 -9.12
CA PHE A 44 1.73 -8.46 -9.91
C PHE A 44 0.85 -9.70 -10.12
N ALA A 45 1.18 -10.48 -11.13
CA ALA A 45 0.53 -11.75 -11.41
C ALA A 45 1.32 -12.93 -10.82
N LYS A 46 0.61 -14.02 -10.52
CA LYS A 46 1.21 -15.32 -10.27
C LYS A 46 2.02 -15.75 -11.50
N GLY A 47 3.24 -16.21 -11.29
CA GLY A 47 4.18 -16.57 -12.35
C GLY A 47 5.17 -15.45 -12.69
N ASP A 48 4.90 -14.20 -12.29
CA ASP A 48 5.82 -13.09 -12.52
C ASP A 48 7.19 -13.37 -11.88
N GLN A 49 8.24 -13.04 -12.63
CA GLN A 49 9.62 -13.18 -12.18
C GLN A 49 10.14 -11.85 -11.66
N VAL A 50 10.78 -11.89 -10.49
CA VAL A 50 11.48 -10.75 -9.92
C VAL A 50 12.96 -11.02 -9.92
N ILE A 51 13.68 -10.21 -10.71
CA ILE A 51 15.13 -10.21 -10.74
C ILE A 51 15.62 -9.42 -9.53
N PRO A 52 16.31 -10.06 -8.57
CA PRO A 52 16.82 -9.36 -7.40
C PRO A 52 17.93 -8.38 -7.79
N LYS A 53 18.01 -7.25 -7.07
CA LYS A 53 19.09 -6.26 -7.26
C LYS A 53 20.49 -6.81 -6.99
N ASN A 54 20.59 -7.82 -6.13
CA ASN A 54 21.84 -8.53 -5.89
C ASN A 54 21.91 -9.75 -6.82
N PRO A 55 22.85 -9.79 -7.78
CA PRO A 55 22.95 -10.86 -8.78
C PRO A 55 23.32 -12.23 -8.18
N ALA A 56 23.81 -12.28 -6.94
CA ALA A 56 24.06 -13.54 -6.24
C ALA A 56 22.77 -14.21 -5.72
N ARG A 57 21.61 -13.55 -5.84
CA ARG A 57 20.31 -14.10 -5.42
C ARG A 57 19.59 -14.69 -6.63
N SER A 58 18.94 -15.84 -6.44
CA SER A 58 18.11 -16.46 -7.47
C SER A 58 16.88 -15.61 -7.81
N THR A 59 16.46 -15.68 -9.07
CA THR A 59 15.18 -15.11 -9.54
C THR A 59 14.03 -15.67 -8.70
N ILE A 60 13.13 -14.80 -8.25
CA ILE A 60 11.97 -15.19 -7.45
C ILE A 60 10.75 -15.27 -8.36
N VAL A 61 10.04 -16.39 -8.34
CA VAL A 61 8.73 -16.54 -9.01
C VAL A 61 7.61 -16.25 -8.02
N ARG A 62 6.67 -15.38 -8.38
CA ARG A 62 5.50 -15.07 -7.55
C ARG A 62 4.50 -16.22 -7.58
N PHE A 63 4.13 -16.75 -6.41
CA PHE A 63 3.19 -17.88 -6.30
C PHE A 63 1.70 -17.48 -6.19
N HIS A 64 1.42 -16.16 -6.16
CA HIS A 64 0.09 -15.57 -6.04
C HIS A 64 0.02 -14.29 -6.87
N HIS A 65 -1.20 -13.81 -7.13
CA HIS A 65 -1.51 -12.48 -7.60
C HIS A 65 -1.59 -11.52 -6.41
N LEU A 66 -1.12 -10.29 -6.61
CA LEU A 66 -1.28 -9.19 -5.66
C LEU A 66 -1.97 -8.02 -6.37
N TRP A 67 -2.90 -7.40 -5.65
CA TRP A 67 -3.45 -6.09 -5.94
C TRP A 67 -3.40 -5.25 -4.68
N ALA A 68 -2.88 -4.01 -4.73
CA ALA A 68 -2.73 -3.18 -3.54
C ALA A 68 -2.97 -1.69 -3.81
N LEU A 69 -3.57 -1.01 -2.83
CA LEU A 69 -3.66 0.46 -2.74
C LEU A 69 -2.73 0.95 -1.65
N HIS A 70 -1.99 2.00 -1.94
CA HIS A 70 -1.08 2.66 -1.01
C HIS A 70 -1.44 4.14 -0.92
N THR A 71 -1.49 4.68 0.29
CA THR A 71 -1.60 6.13 0.52
C THR A 71 -0.24 6.79 0.34
N GLU A 72 -0.19 7.99 -0.23
CA GLU A 72 1.05 8.77 -0.26
C GLU A 72 1.62 8.96 1.16
N PRO A 73 2.94 8.81 1.37
CA PRO A 73 3.51 8.98 2.69
C PRO A 73 3.37 10.42 3.20
N GLN A 74 2.89 10.58 4.43
CA GLN A 74 2.80 11.89 5.07
C GLN A 74 3.76 11.99 6.25
N ILE A 75 4.27 13.20 6.49
CA ILE A 75 5.17 13.54 7.60
C ILE A 75 4.44 14.51 8.53
N GLY A 76 4.50 14.26 9.83
CA GLY A 76 3.76 15.02 10.82
C GLY A 76 3.68 14.30 12.16
N ASP A 77 2.78 14.76 13.01
CA ASP A 77 2.48 14.13 14.29
C ASP A 77 1.80 12.77 14.08
N ALA A 78 2.24 11.76 14.83
CA ALA A 78 1.79 10.37 14.66
C ALA A 78 0.27 10.20 14.86
N LEU A 79 -0.31 10.94 15.81
CA LEU A 79 -1.73 10.84 16.14
C LEU A 79 -2.59 11.43 15.03
N GLU A 80 -2.20 12.60 14.52
CA GLU A 80 -2.91 13.30 13.43
C GLU A 80 -2.84 12.52 12.11
N LEU A 81 -1.67 12.01 11.75
CA LEU A 81 -1.45 11.27 10.51
C LEU A 81 -2.23 9.96 10.45
N SER A 82 -2.35 9.25 11.59
CA SER A 82 -3.05 7.95 11.63
C SER A 82 -4.50 8.07 11.17
N ASN A 83 -5.19 9.14 11.56
CA ASN A 83 -6.57 9.40 11.17
C ASN A 83 -6.70 9.80 9.69
N ALA A 84 -5.77 10.59 9.17
CA ALA A 84 -5.81 11.05 7.78
C ALA A 84 -5.68 9.89 6.80
N HIS A 85 -4.70 8.99 7.01
CA HIS A 85 -4.45 7.86 6.11
C HIS A 85 -5.56 6.81 6.13
N VAL A 86 -6.06 6.47 7.33
CA VAL A 86 -7.19 5.53 7.45
C VAL A 86 -8.43 6.12 6.77
N ARG A 87 -8.68 7.43 6.91
CA ARG A 87 -9.77 8.11 6.21
C ARG A 87 -9.60 8.08 4.69
N GLN A 88 -8.40 8.33 4.17
CA GLN A 88 -8.15 8.25 2.72
C GLN A 88 -8.48 6.87 2.15
N LEU A 89 -7.97 5.80 2.77
CA LEU A 89 -8.29 4.44 2.33
C LEU A 89 -9.77 4.12 2.50
N ARG A 90 -10.38 4.57 3.60
CA ARG A 90 -11.81 4.39 3.83
C ARG A 90 -12.65 5.04 2.73
N VAL A 91 -12.37 6.27 2.32
CA VAL A 91 -13.08 6.96 1.23
C VAL A 91 -13.01 6.17 -0.08
N LEU A 92 -11.86 5.54 -0.36
CA LEU A 92 -11.70 4.70 -1.54
C LEU A 92 -12.45 3.36 -1.42
N LEU A 93 -12.38 2.69 -0.27
CA LEU A 93 -12.84 1.31 -0.10
C LEU A 93 -14.30 1.18 0.37
N GLU A 94 -14.82 2.14 1.13
CA GLU A 94 -16.17 2.08 1.72
C GLU A 94 -17.28 1.95 0.67
N PRO A 95 -17.27 2.70 -0.46
CA PRO A 95 -18.22 2.51 -1.55
C PRO A 95 -18.15 1.12 -2.22
N ARG A 96 -17.08 0.36 -1.97
CA ARG A 96 -16.75 -0.90 -2.62
C ARG A 96 -16.81 -2.10 -1.69
N ILE A 97 -17.28 -1.93 -0.46
CA ILE A 97 -17.38 -3.03 0.53
C ILE A 97 -18.16 -4.22 -0.05
N ALA A 98 -19.28 -3.98 -0.74
CA ALA A 98 -20.05 -5.06 -1.36
C ALA A 98 -19.24 -5.84 -2.42
N ALA A 99 -18.45 -5.14 -3.23
CA ALA A 99 -17.59 -5.73 -4.25
C ALA A 99 -16.42 -6.50 -3.62
N ILE A 100 -15.82 -5.95 -2.55
CA ILE A 100 -14.79 -6.64 -1.75
C ILE A 100 -15.36 -7.94 -1.17
N GLU A 101 -16.55 -7.91 -0.57
CA GLU A 101 -17.19 -9.11 -0.02
C GLU A 101 -17.53 -10.15 -1.10
N LEU A 102 -17.89 -9.71 -2.31
CA LEU A 102 -18.07 -10.63 -3.45
C LEU A 102 -16.75 -11.34 -3.81
N ILE A 103 -15.64 -10.60 -3.90
CA ILE A 103 -14.32 -11.17 -4.19
C ILE A 103 -13.86 -12.09 -3.04
N ARG A 104 -14.14 -11.75 -1.78
CA ARG A 104 -13.78 -12.57 -0.60
C ARG A 104 -14.37 -13.98 -0.66
N ARG A 105 -15.54 -14.16 -1.28
CA ARG A 105 -16.13 -15.49 -1.51
C ARG A 105 -15.28 -16.37 -2.43
N ARG A 106 -14.40 -15.79 -3.25
CA ARG A 106 -13.43 -16.48 -4.11
C ARG A 106 -12.11 -16.80 -3.40
N ARG A 107 -12.14 -16.96 -2.07
CA ARG A 107 -11.00 -17.37 -1.23
C ARG A 107 -9.75 -16.47 -1.35
N VAL A 108 -9.95 -15.18 -1.61
CA VAL A 108 -8.85 -14.21 -1.54
C VAL A 108 -8.48 -13.89 -0.09
N ARG A 109 -7.26 -13.41 0.13
CA ARG A 109 -6.82 -12.86 1.43
C ARG A 109 -6.67 -11.36 1.33
N THR A 110 -7.31 -10.65 2.25
CA THR A 110 -7.19 -9.20 2.41
C THR A 110 -6.25 -8.88 3.56
N ASN A 111 -5.40 -7.87 3.40
CA ASN A 111 -4.45 -7.41 4.41
C ASN A 111 -4.48 -5.89 4.49
N PHE A 112 -4.38 -5.34 5.70
CA PHE A 112 -4.23 -3.91 5.94
C PHE A 112 -2.95 -3.69 6.75
N GLN A 113 -2.06 -2.86 6.23
CA GLN A 113 -0.76 -2.60 6.84
C GLN A 113 -0.56 -1.10 7.04
N VAL A 114 0.01 -0.73 8.19
CA VAL A 114 0.45 0.62 8.50
C VAL A 114 1.94 0.57 8.79
N TRP A 115 2.71 1.37 8.07
CA TRP A 115 4.12 1.59 8.36
C TRP A 115 4.30 2.95 9.00
N ILE A 116 4.98 2.96 10.14
CA ILE A 116 5.39 4.17 10.84
C ILE A 116 6.91 4.16 10.86
N LYS A 117 7.51 5.14 10.19
CA LYS A 117 8.96 5.33 10.18
C LYS A 117 9.29 6.57 11.02
N PRO A 118 9.98 6.43 12.16
CA PRO A 118 10.50 7.57 12.89
C PRO A 118 11.41 8.40 11.98
N MET A 119 11.19 9.71 11.95
CA MET A 119 12.11 10.65 11.33
C MET A 119 13.02 11.13 12.45
N GLY A 120 14.18 10.49 12.62
CA GLY A 120 15.13 10.87 13.67
C GLY A 120 15.58 12.32 13.53
N GLY A 121 15.72 13.01 14.66
CA GLY A 121 16.72 14.07 14.78
C GLY A 121 18.11 13.44 14.66
N GLY A 122 19.06 14.16 14.05
CA GLY A 122 20.43 13.70 13.83
C GLY A 122 21.15 13.27 15.12
#